data_AF-A0AAE3ACV3-F1
#
_entry.id   AF-A0AAE3ACV3-F1
#
_cell.length_a   1.000
_cell.length_b   1.000
_cell.length_c   1.000
_cell.angle_alpha   90.00
_cell.angle_beta   90.00
_cell.angle_gamma   90.00
#
_symmetry.space_group_name_H-M   'P 1'
#
loop_
_entity.id
_entity.type
_entity.pdbx_description
1 polymer ?
#
loop_
_entity_poly.entity_id
_entity_poly.type
_entity_poly.pdbx_seq_one_letter_code
_entity_poly.pdbx_strand_id
1 'polypeptide(L)'
;MAFDIMNLFKETEDLLTELDEGNELAAVDFANRISSMSPSCSATKSYAVYQDDAAIRYAQWFLACNKELGINRCIDGLHQYAGRIWHADTPILTEDGVVTVFQMVDALFFYSQKVLDKHPVDILVIDAQHECLNGETSAVFTAEGMQGCICMYRMQSEEVRPIHVLLHELGHLLHIKVTGTLTGIPKSFVGHLLNLGIECSKLTATQLQELFADTFMLAVINKHPELGVPELNFSAKTLAHCYKYICTLFDSMR
;
A
#
# COMPACT_ATOMS: atom_id res chain seq x y z
N MET A 1 -6.03 -24.59 -10.39
CA MET A 1 -6.58 -23.99 -9.16
C MET A 1 -5.88 -22.64 -9.05
N ALA A 2 -6.62 -21.54 -8.94
CA ALA A 2 -5.99 -20.25 -8.68
C ALA A 2 -5.28 -20.34 -7.31
N PHE A 3 -4.08 -19.77 -7.20
CA PHE A 3 -3.35 -19.72 -5.92
C PHE A 3 -3.80 -18.44 -5.21
N ASP A 4 -4.76 -18.57 -4.30
CA ASP A 4 -5.28 -17.44 -3.54
C ASP A 4 -4.63 -17.34 -2.15
N ILE A 5 -5.09 -16.37 -1.36
CA ILE A 5 -4.55 -16.13 -0.02
C ILE A 5 -4.83 -17.29 0.95
N MET A 6 -5.90 -18.05 0.74
CA MET A 6 -6.24 -19.23 1.56
C MET A 6 -5.33 -20.40 1.20
N ASN A 7 -4.95 -20.55 -0.07
CA ASN A 7 -3.89 -21.48 -0.47
C ASN A 7 -2.57 -21.11 0.22
N LEU A 8 -2.19 -19.83 0.24
CA LEU A 8 -0.96 -19.38 0.91
C LEU A 8 -1.00 -19.67 2.41
N PHE A 9 -2.13 -19.41 3.09
CA PHE A 9 -2.30 -19.71 4.51
C PHE A 9 -2.09 -21.19 4.79
N LYS A 10 -2.78 -22.06 4.05
CA LYS A 10 -2.70 -23.51 4.25
C LYS A 10 -1.30 -24.05 3.98
N GLU A 11 -0.70 -23.68 2.85
CA GLU A 11 0.63 -24.18 2.52
C GLU A 11 1.68 -23.71 3.53
N THR A 12 1.56 -22.48 4.06
CA THR A 12 2.47 -22.01 5.11
C THR A 12 2.23 -22.72 6.45
N GLU A 13 0.99 -23.09 6.79
CA GLU A 13 0.67 -23.92 7.96
C GLU A 13 1.31 -25.31 7.86
N ASP A 14 1.18 -25.96 6.70
CA ASP A 14 1.80 -27.27 6.42
C ASP A 14 3.33 -27.16 6.53
N LEU A 15 3.93 -26.08 5.99
CA LEU A 15 5.37 -25.84 6.06
C LEU A 15 5.89 -25.60 7.48
N LEU A 16 5.13 -24.92 8.33
CA LEU A 16 5.51 -24.73 9.73
C LEU A 16 5.56 -26.07 10.47
N THR A 17 4.62 -26.97 10.17
CA THR A 17 4.61 -28.34 10.70
C THR A 17 5.85 -29.12 10.25
N GLU A 18 6.20 -29.05 8.97
CA GLU A 18 7.41 -29.69 8.42
C GLU A 18 8.69 -29.12 9.05
N LEU A 19 8.75 -27.81 9.31
CA LEU A 19 9.87 -27.17 9.98
C LEU A 19 10.02 -27.64 11.43
N ASP A 20 8.92 -27.79 12.16
CA ASP A 20 8.92 -28.33 13.53
C ASP A 20 9.39 -29.81 13.56
N GLU A 21 9.14 -30.56 12.50
CA GLU A 21 9.66 -31.92 12.30
C GLU A 21 11.11 -31.97 11.81
N GLY A 22 11.74 -30.82 11.55
CA GLY A 22 13.14 -30.67 11.16
C GLY A 22 13.40 -30.71 9.65
N ASN A 23 12.37 -30.59 8.82
CA ASN A 23 12.48 -30.58 7.36
C ASN A 23 12.67 -29.16 6.81
N GLU A 24 13.87 -28.59 6.99
CA GLU A 24 14.21 -27.24 6.49
C GLU A 24 14.17 -27.13 4.96
N LEU A 25 14.31 -28.25 4.23
CA LEU A 25 14.28 -28.26 2.76
C LEU A 25 12.92 -27.86 2.20
N ALA A 26 11.82 -28.20 2.89
CA ALA A 26 10.47 -27.87 2.46
C ALA A 26 10.25 -26.36 2.31
N ALA A 27 10.77 -25.57 3.26
CA ALA A 27 10.66 -24.11 3.22
C ALA A 27 11.48 -23.49 2.07
N VAL A 28 12.65 -24.07 1.77
CA VAL A 28 13.49 -23.65 0.63
C VAL A 28 12.81 -23.99 -0.70
N ASP A 29 12.26 -25.20 -0.83
CA ASP A 29 11.55 -25.64 -2.03
C ASP A 29 10.30 -24.80 -2.28
N PHE A 30 9.55 -24.44 -1.23
CA PHE A 30 8.45 -23.50 -1.31
C PHE A 30 8.90 -22.14 -1.85
N ALA A 31 9.94 -21.54 -1.26
CA ALA A 31 10.42 -20.23 -1.69
C ALA A 31 10.93 -20.25 -3.13
N ASN A 32 11.62 -21.31 -3.54
CA ASN A 32 12.07 -21.49 -4.93
C ASN A 32 10.87 -21.62 -5.88
N ARG A 33 9.85 -22.39 -5.51
CA ARG A 33 8.62 -22.53 -6.30
C ARG A 33 7.92 -21.18 -6.46
N ILE A 34 7.66 -20.45 -5.36
CA ILE A 34 7.03 -19.11 -5.39
C ILE A 34 7.86 -18.15 -6.25
N SER A 35 9.18 -18.14 -6.09
CA SER A 35 10.08 -17.25 -6.86
C SER A 35 10.09 -17.58 -8.35
N SER A 36 9.84 -18.84 -8.73
CA SER A 36 9.79 -19.28 -10.13
C SER A 36 8.46 -19.00 -10.84
N MET A 37 7.40 -18.69 -10.08
CA MET A 37 6.09 -18.37 -10.65
C MET A 37 6.13 -17.04 -11.41
N SER A 38 5.37 -16.96 -12.51
CA SER A 38 5.25 -15.75 -13.33
C SER A 38 3.84 -15.19 -13.17
N PRO A 39 3.57 -14.38 -12.12
CA PRO A 39 2.24 -13.85 -11.87
C PRO A 39 1.80 -12.93 -13.00
N SER A 40 0.56 -13.10 -13.44
CA SER A 40 -0.07 -12.26 -14.46
C SER A 40 -0.48 -10.91 -13.87
N CYS A 41 -0.28 -9.84 -14.64
CA CYS A 41 -0.72 -8.50 -14.27
C CYS A 41 -1.14 -7.68 -15.49
N SER A 42 -1.98 -6.67 -15.22
CA SER A 42 -2.16 -5.54 -16.13
C SER A 42 -1.14 -4.46 -15.77
N ALA A 43 -0.21 -4.16 -16.68
CA ALA A 43 0.92 -3.29 -16.40
C ALA A 43 0.97 -2.06 -17.30
N THR A 44 1.37 -0.94 -16.71
CA THR A 44 1.72 0.31 -17.38
C THR A 44 3.16 0.68 -17.04
N LYS A 45 3.61 1.88 -17.44
CA LYS A 45 4.90 2.41 -16.99
C LYS A 45 4.90 2.81 -15.51
N SER A 46 3.72 3.05 -14.93
CA SER A 46 3.58 3.61 -13.58
C SER A 46 3.18 2.56 -12.55
N TYR A 47 2.44 1.53 -12.93
CA TYR A 47 1.95 0.51 -12.00
C TYR A 47 1.74 -0.83 -12.68
N ALA A 48 1.69 -1.90 -11.88
CA ALA A 48 1.23 -3.22 -12.29
C ALA A 48 0.14 -3.72 -11.32
N VAL A 49 -1.02 -4.06 -11.85
CA VAL A 49 -2.16 -4.56 -11.06
C VAL A 49 -2.21 -6.09 -11.14
N TYR A 50 -2.17 -6.73 -9.98
CA TYR A 50 -2.31 -8.17 -9.83
C TYR A 50 -3.65 -8.44 -9.14
N GLN A 51 -4.50 -9.26 -9.75
CA GLN A 51 -5.78 -9.68 -9.17
C GLN A 51 -5.73 -11.18 -8.88
N ASP A 52 -5.72 -12.00 -9.93
CA ASP A 52 -5.75 -13.47 -9.79
C ASP A 52 -4.50 -14.04 -9.10
N ASP A 53 -3.33 -13.42 -9.33
CA ASP A 53 -2.03 -13.87 -8.80
C ASP A 53 -1.49 -12.94 -7.69
N ALA A 54 -2.37 -12.14 -7.07
CA ALA A 54 -1.98 -11.16 -6.06
C ALA A 54 -1.28 -11.81 -4.85
N ALA A 55 -1.76 -12.98 -4.40
CA ALA A 55 -1.16 -13.71 -3.27
C ALA A 55 0.25 -14.25 -3.61
N ILE A 56 0.46 -14.75 -4.84
CA ILE A 56 1.79 -15.17 -5.31
C ILE A 56 2.73 -13.97 -5.32
N ARG A 57 2.29 -12.86 -5.92
CA ARG A 57 3.13 -11.65 -6.04
C ARG A 57 3.46 -11.06 -4.66
N TYR A 58 2.52 -11.09 -3.72
CA TYR A 58 2.77 -10.71 -2.34
C TYR A 58 3.84 -11.60 -1.69
N ALA A 59 3.72 -12.92 -1.81
CA ALA A 59 4.71 -13.84 -1.27
C ALA A 59 6.11 -13.62 -1.88
N GLN A 60 6.19 -13.38 -3.19
CA GLN A 60 7.44 -13.00 -3.86
C GLN A 60 8.04 -11.71 -3.30
N TRP A 61 7.22 -10.67 -3.15
CA TRP A 61 7.62 -9.39 -2.57
C TRP A 61 8.15 -9.56 -1.14
N PHE A 62 7.38 -10.24 -0.30
CA PHE A 62 7.69 -10.45 1.11
C PHE A 62 9.00 -11.24 1.28
N LEU A 63 9.17 -12.35 0.55
CA LEU A 63 10.39 -13.16 0.59
C LEU A 63 11.62 -12.36 0.14
N ALA A 64 11.48 -11.56 -0.94
CA ALA A 64 12.58 -10.76 -1.46
C ALA A 64 13.00 -9.66 -0.48
N CYS A 65 12.04 -8.97 0.12
CA CYS A 65 12.29 -7.86 1.04
C CYS A 65 12.82 -8.32 2.40
N ASN A 66 12.45 -9.53 2.85
CA ASN A 66 12.76 -10.04 4.19
C ASN A 66 13.80 -11.16 4.20
N LYS A 67 14.49 -11.42 3.08
CA LYS A 67 15.49 -12.51 2.95
C LYS A 67 16.53 -12.56 4.08
N GLU A 68 16.87 -11.41 4.66
CA GLU A 68 17.87 -11.30 5.75
C GLU A 68 17.38 -11.88 7.08
N LEU A 69 16.05 -12.01 7.27
CA LEU A 69 15.46 -12.64 8.46
C LEU A 69 15.65 -14.17 8.47
N GLY A 70 16.04 -14.76 7.33
CA GLY A 70 16.10 -16.20 7.13
C GLY A 70 14.75 -16.80 6.73
N ILE A 71 14.80 -17.97 6.06
CA ILE A 71 13.63 -18.56 5.43
C ILE A 71 12.52 -18.92 6.43
N ASN A 72 12.85 -19.51 7.58
CA ASN A 72 11.86 -19.89 8.59
C ASN A 72 11.05 -18.69 9.08
N ARG A 73 11.71 -17.55 9.35
CA ARG A 73 11.05 -16.31 9.75
C ARG A 73 10.18 -15.72 8.64
N CYS A 74 10.56 -15.93 7.39
CA CYS A 74 9.74 -15.51 6.27
C CYS A 74 8.45 -16.36 6.17
N ILE A 75 8.55 -17.68 6.38
CA ILE A 75 7.37 -18.57 6.41
C ILE A 75 6.45 -18.20 7.58
N ASP A 76 7.01 -17.98 8.79
CA ASP A 76 6.25 -17.48 9.95
C ASP A 76 5.47 -16.20 9.60
N GLY A 77 6.15 -15.24 8.95
CA GLY A 77 5.55 -13.96 8.58
C GLY A 77 4.44 -14.08 7.54
N LEU A 78 4.64 -14.92 6.51
CA LEU A 78 3.62 -15.20 5.50
C LEU A 78 2.39 -15.89 6.11
N HIS A 79 2.60 -16.84 7.02
CA HIS A 79 1.52 -17.52 7.72
C HIS A 79 0.71 -16.55 8.59
N GLN A 80 1.40 -15.71 9.39
CA GLN A 80 0.75 -14.71 10.23
C GLN A 80 -0.04 -13.69 9.42
N TYR A 81 0.48 -13.28 8.27
CA TYR A 81 -0.22 -12.40 7.34
C TYR A 81 -1.50 -13.05 6.81
N ALA A 82 -1.39 -14.25 6.25
CA ALA A 82 -2.51 -14.93 5.63
C ALA A 82 -3.59 -15.36 6.65
N GLY A 83 -3.20 -15.63 7.91
CA GLY A 83 -4.11 -16.00 8.99
C GLY A 83 -5.02 -14.88 9.51
N ARG A 84 -4.83 -13.64 9.03
CA ARG A 84 -5.64 -12.46 9.39
C ARG A 84 -6.67 -12.11 8.33
N ILE A 85 -6.84 -12.97 7.33
CA ILE A 85 -7.62 -12.69 6.13
C ILE A 85 -8.75 -13.72 6.00
N TRP A 86 -9.94 -13.28 5.58
CA TRP A 86 -11.08 -14.16 5.32
C TRP A 86 -11.90 -13.68 4.12
N HIS A 87 -12.67 -14.60 3.54
CA HIS A 87 -13.58 -14.26 2.45
C HIS A 87 -14.68 -13.32 2.94
N ALA A 88 -14.90 -12.24 2.19
CA ALA A 88 -15.97 -11.28 2.41
C ALA A 88 -16.58 -10.90 1.06
N ASP A 89 -17.79 -10.34 1.09
CA ASP A 89 -18.44 -9.80 -0.11
C ASP A 89 -18.70 -8.29 0.03
N THR A 90 -17.68 -7.58 0.51
CA THR A 90 -17.66 -6.11 0.60
C THR A 90 -16.94 -5.51 -0.63
N PRO A 91 -17.02 -4.18 -0.84
CA PRO A 91 -16.42 -3.53 -2.01
C PRO A 91 -14.93 -3.85 -2.14
N ILE A 92 -14.48 -3.91 -3.39
CA ILE A 92 -13.08 -4.16 -3.73
C ILE A 92 -12.61 -3.17 -4.80
N LEU A 93 -11.31 -2.85 -4.79
CA LEU A 93 -10.71 -2.03 -5.83
C LEU A 93 -10.76 -2.76 -7.18
N THR A 94 -11.19 -2.06 -8.22
CA THR A 94 -11.16 -2.56 -9.60
C THR A 94 -9.97 -1.98 -10.36
N GLU A 95 -9.59 -2.63 -11.47
CA GLU A 95 -8.55 -2.10 -12.37
C GLU A 95 -8.92 -0.72 -12.91
N ASP A 96 -10.17 -0.49 -13.30
CA ASP A 96 -10.67 0.84 -13.70
C ASP A 96 -10.52 1.88 -12.58
N GLY A 97 -10.68 1.45 -11.32
CA GLY A 97 -10.43 2.28 -10.14
C GLY A 97 -8.96 2.70 -10.04
N VAL A 98 -8.02 1.78 -10.29
CA VAL A 98 -6.58 2.08 -10.36
C VAL A 98 -6.30 3.08 -11.48
N VAL A 99 -6.82 2.82 -12.69
CA VAL A 99 -6.65 3.70 -13.85
C VAL A 99 -7.12 5.12 -13.52
N THR A 100 -8.31 5.24 -12.93
CA THR A 100 -8.90 6.52 -12.54
C THR A 100 -8.03 7.26 -11.54
N VAL A 101 -7.56 6.58 -10.48
CA VAL A 101 -6.70 7.18 -9.46
C VAL A 101 -5.40 7.70 -10.06
N PHE A 102 -4.71 6.88 -10.87
CA PHE A 102 -3.45 7.29 -11.49
C PHE A 102 -3.61 8.46 -12.45
N GLN A 103 -4.68 8.48 -13.24
CA GLN A 103 -4.99 9.63 -14.10
C GLN A 103 -5.19 10.92 -13.29
N MET A 104 -5.88 10.85 -12.15
CA MET A 104 -6.11 12.00 -11.28
C MET A 104 -4.79 12.51 -10.66
N VAL A 105 -4.01 11.63 -10.04
CA VAL A 105 -2.78 12.05 -9.34
C VAL A 105 -1.69 12.50 -10.32
N ASP A 106 -1.64 11.94 -11.52
CA ASP A 106 -0.71 12.39 -12.56
C ASP A 106 -1.12 13.73 -13.15
N ALA A 107 -2.42 13.96 -13.39
CA ALA A 107 -2.92 15.24 -13.88
C ALA A 107 -2.68 16.38 -12.89
N LEU A 108 -2.78 16.11 -11.58
CA LEU A 108 -2.60 17.12 -10.53
C LEU A 108 -1.14 17.35 -10.17
N PHE A 109 -0.34 16.28 -10.07
CA PHE A 109 0.95 16.33 -9.38
C PHE A 109 2.11 15.72 -10.16
N PHE A 110 1.88 15.18 -11.35
CA PHE A 110 2.86 14.35 -12.08
C PHE A 110 3.41 13.23 -11.18
N TYR A 111 2.51 12.59 -10.42
CA TYR A 111 2.83 11.66 -9.35
C TYR A 111 3.78 10.54 -9.79
N SER A 112 3.44 9.83 -10.87
CA SER A 112 4.23 8.72 -11.41
C SER A 112 5.66 9.14 -11.70
N GLN A 113 5.84 10.30 -12.33
CA GLN A 113 7.16 10.83 -12.66
C GLN A 113 7.97 11.19 -11.41
N LYS A 114 7.35 11.84 -10.42
CA LYS A 114 8.06 12.40 -9.26
C LYS A 114 8.25 11.41 -8.10
N VAL A 115 7.34 10.44 -7.96
CA VAL A 115 7.33 9.50 -6.84
C VAL A 115 7.94 8.16 -7.26
N LEU A 116 7.41 7.57 -8.33
CA LEU A 116 7.74 6.20 -8.75
C LEU A 116 9.01 6.12 -9.61
N ASP A 117 9.34 7.20 -10.32
CA ASP A 117 10.54 7.33 -11.15
C ASP A 117 10.64 6.19 -12.19
N LYS A 118 11.52 5.20 -11.96
CA LYS A 118 11.80 4.11 -12.90
C LYS A 118 11.03 2.82 -12.61
N HIS A 119 10.51 2.67 -11.40
CA HIS A 119 9.89 1.42 -10.97
C HIS A 119 8.39 1.60 -10.85
N PRO A 120 7.58 0.82 -11.60
CA PRO A 120 6.15 0.82 -11.37
C PRO A 120 5.87 0.33 -9.95
N VAL A 121 4.80 0.84 -9.34
CA VAL A 121 4.30 0.30 -8.08
C VAL A 121 3.46 -0.94 -8.36
N ASP A 122 3.67 -1.99 -7.58
CA ASP A 122 2.79 -3.16 -7.62
C ASP A 122 1.53 -2.88 -6.80
N ILE A 123 0.36 -3.14 -7.37
CA ILE A 123 -0.94 -3.02 -6.72
C ILE A 123 -1.55 -4.41 -6.66
N LEU A 124 -1.56 -4.99 -5.47
CA LEU A 124 -2.02 -6.35 -5.22
C LEU A 124 -3.45 -6.29 -4.70
N VAL A 125 -4.42 -6.63 -5.56
CA VAL A 125 -5.83 -6.68 -5.18
C VAL A 125 -6.11 -8.06 -4.60
N ILE A 126 -6.08 -8.15 -3.28
CA ILE A 126 -6.35 -9.38 -2.53
C ILE A 126 -7.87 -9.49 -2.36
N ASP A 127 -8.47 -10.50 -3.01
CA ASP A 127 -9.92 -10.75 -3.01
C ASP A 127 -10.41 -11.37 -1.68
N ALA A 128 -10.08 -10.71 -0.58
CA ALA A 128 -10.44 -11.09 0.78
C ALA A 128 -10.31 -9.87 1.71
N GLN A 129 -10.99 -9.92 2.86
CA GLN A 129 -10.95 -8.87 3.87
C GLN A 129 -9.85 -9.20 4.90
N HIS A 130 -9.04 -8.20 5.26
CA HIS A 130 -8.04 -8.30 6.34
C HIS A 130 -8.67 -7.95 7.70
N GLU A 131 -8.08 -8.37 8.82
CA GLU A 131 -8.65 -8.20 10.16
C GLU A 131 -8.95 -6.74 10.55
N CYS A 132 -8.10 -5.81 10.11
CA CYS A 132 -8.16 -4.42 10.52
C CYS A 132 -7.77 -3.41 9.43
N LEU A 133 -7.40 -3.87 8.23
CA LEU A 133 -6.84 -3.02 7.18
C LEU A 133 -7.72 -3.06 5.92
N ASN A 134 -7.77 -1.94 5.20
CA ASN A 134 -8.35 -1.86 3.85
C ASN A 134 -7.26 -1.82 2.77
N GLY A 135 -6.08 -1.35 3.13
CA GLY A 135 -4.88 -1.33 2.31
C GLY A 135 -3.63 -1.34 3.17
N GLU A 136 -2.48 -1.59 2.54
CA GLU A 136 -1.18 -1.55 3.18
C GLU A 136 -0.10 -1.18 2.15
N THR A 137 0.69 -0.16 2.47
CA THR A 137 1.83 0.27 1.64
C THR A 137 3.15 -0.20 2.22
N SER A 138 3.98 -0.79 1.36
CA SER A 138 5.37 -1.11 1.66
C SER A 138 6.29 -0.63 0.54
N ALA A 139 7.54 -0.33 0.88
CA ALA A 139 8.53 0.09 -0.10
C ALA A 139 9.94 -0.28 0.34
N VAL A 140 10.81 -0.52 -0.65
CA VAL A 140 12.24 -0.76 -0.44
C VAL A 140 13.07 0.19 -1.31
N PHE A 141 14.21 0.62 -0.77
CA PHE A 141 15.17 1.44 -1.51
C PHE A 141 16.27 0.55 -2.07
N THR A 142 16.40 0.56 -3.39
CA THR A 142 17.48 -0.12 -4.11
C THR A 142 18.45 0.91 -4.69
N ALA A 143 19.56 0.44 -5.27
CA ALA A 143 20.47 1.31 -6.01
C ALA A 143 19.79 1.97 -7.24
N GLU A 144 18.71 1.38 -7.76
CA GLU A 144 17.99 1.87 -8.94
C GLU A 144 16.85 2.83 -8.60
N GLY A 145 16.43 2.87 -7.34
CA GLY A 145 15.35 3.72 -6.86
C GLY A 145 14.48 3.04 -5.81
N MET A 146 13.38 3.72 -5.47
CA MET A 146 12.35 3.18 -4.59
C MET A 146 11.46 2.23 -5.40
N GLN A 147 11.22 1.04 -4.86
CA GLN A 147 10.21 0.11 -5.36
C GLN A 147 9.09 0.06 -4.33
N GLY A 148 7.83 0.15 -4.77
CA GLY A 148 6.66 0.13 -3.91
C GLY A 148 5.75 -1.05 -4.19
N CYS A 149 5.06 -1.50 -3.16
CA CYS A 149 4.00 -2.51 -3.24
C CYS A 149 2.86 -2.07 -2.33
N ILE A 150 1.65 -2.00 -2.89
CA ILE A 150 0.42 -1.66 -2.18
C ILE A 150 -0.50 -2.88 -2.23
N CYS A 151 -0.84 -3.42 -1.07
CA CYS A 151 -1.90 -4.42 -0.94
C CYS A 151 -3.23 -3.71 -0.76
N MET A 152 -4.25 -4.13 -1.50
CA MET A 152 -5.61 -3.62 -1.41
C MET A 152 -6.52 -4.80 -1.08
N TYR A 153 -7.20 -4.73 0.05
CA TYR A 153 -8.11 -5.77 0.52
C TYR A 153 -9.55 -5.46 0.10
N ARG A 154 -10.46 -6.40 0.34
CA ARG A 154 -11.88 -6.04 0.44
C ARG A 154 -12.10 -5.12 1.62
N MET A 155 -12.93 -4.11 1.41
CA MET A 155 -13.18 -3.05 2.39
C MET A 155 -13.83 -3.61 3.66
N GLN A 156 -13.58 -2.98 4.80
CA GLN A 156 -14.17 -3.31 6.10
C GLN A 156 -15.70 -3.10 6.15
N SER A 157 -16.23 -2.20 5.32
CA SER A 157 -17.67 -1.96 5.18
C SER A 157 -18.04 -1.43 3.80
N GLU A 158 -19.32 -1.44 3.47
CA GLU A 158 -19.91 -0.88 2.23
C GLU A 158 -19.71 0.65 2.10
N GLU A 159 -19.45 1.33 3.21
CA GLU A 159 -19.31 2.79 3.25
C GLU A 159 -17.90 3.25 2.85
N VAL A 160 -16.91 2.36 3.00
CA VAL A 160 -15.52 2.67 2.64
C VAL A 160 -15.34 2.52 1.13
N ARG A 161 -14.81 3.57 0.50
CA ARG A 161 -14.59 3.60 -0.95
C ARG A 161 -13.18 3.11 -1.27
N PRO A 162 -13.00 2.06 -2.09
CA PRO A 162 -11.67 1.57 -2.45
C PRO A 162 -10.75 2.62 -3.08
N ILE A 163 -11.31 3.56 -3.85
CA ILE A 163 -10.58 4.68 -4.44
C ILE A 163 -9.96 5.60 -3.37
N HIS A 164 -10.68 5.87 -2.27
CA HIS A 164 -10.15 6.69 -1.17
C HIS A 164 -8.98 5.98 -0.48
N VAL A 165 -9.13 4.67 -0.26
CA VAL A 165 -8.06 3.85 0.34
C VAL A 165 -6.82 3.86 -0.57
N LEU A 166 -6.97 3.64 -1.88
CA LEU A 166 -5.80 3.69 -2.79
C LEU A 166 -5.13 5.07 -2.79
N LEU A 167 -5.90 6.16 -2.75
CA LEU A 167 -5.34 7.50 -2.63
C LEU A 167 -4.57 7.69 -1.32
N HIS A 168 -5.09 7.18 -0.21
CA HIS A 168 -4.42 7.19 1.08
C HIS A 168 -3.10 6.39 1.03
N GLU A 169 -3.10 5.17 0.48
CA GLU A 169 -1.91 4.33 0.31
C GLU A 169 -0.83 5.00 -0.58
N LEU A 170 -1.24 5.66 -1.68
CA LEU A 170 -0.33 6.49 -2.48
C LEU A 170 0.22 7.68 -1.68
N GLY A 171 -0.50 8.17 -0.69
CA GLY A 171 -0.04 9.15 0.28
C GLY A 171 1.09 8.61 1.16
N HIS A 172 1.01 7.37 1.63
CA HIS A 172 2.12 6.70 2.32
C HIS A 172 3.33 6.51 1.40
N LEU A 173 3.12 6.12 0.15
CA LEU A 173 4.23 5.95 -0.78
C LEU A 173 4.95 7.28 -1.09
N LEU A 174 4.18 8.37 -1.24
CA LEU A 174 4.72 9.73 -1.35
C LEU A 174 5.48 10.13 -0.08
N HIS A 175 4.93 9.82 1.08
CA HIS A 175 5.57 10.08 2.37
C HIS A 175 6.96 9.44 2.44
N ILE A 176 7.04 8.12 2.15
CA ILE A 176 8.30 7.37 2.12
C ILE A 176 9.28 7.98 1.13
N LYS A 177 8.81 8.37 -0.07
CA LYS A 177 9.66 9.01 -1.08
C LYS A 177 10.31 10.30 -0.56
N VAL A 178 9.54 11.11 0.16
CA VAL A 178 10.00 12.42 0.65
C VAL A 178 10.94 12.30 1.85
N THR A 179 10.69 11.35 2.75
CA THR A 179 11.45 11.20 3.99
C THR A 179 12.61 10.22 3.87
N GLY A 180 12.56 9.31 2.90
CA GLY A 180 13.46 8.16 2.78
C GLY A 180 13.20 7.06 3.82
N THR A 181 12.19 7.21 4.68
CA THR A 181 11.87 6.24 5.75
C THR A 181 10.38 6.20 6.08
N LEU A 182 9.91 5.07 6.58
CA LEU A 182 8.54 4.93 7.09
C LEU A 182 8.29 5.75 8.36
N THR A 183 9.34 6.08 9.14
CA THR A 183 9.20 6.67 10.48
C THR A 183 9.40 8.18 10.53
N GLY A 184 10.02 8.78 9.52
CA GLY A 184 10.26 10.22 9.46
C GLY A 184 8.98 11.01 9.19
N ILE A 185 8.94 12.30 9.50
CA ILE A 185 7.87 13.22 9.09
C ILE A 185 8.52 14.45 8.46
N PRO A 186 8.05 14.94 7.29
CA PRO A 186 8.59 16.16 6.71
C PRO A 186 8.41 17.35 7.67
N LYS A 187 9.47 18.12 7.92
CA LYS A 187 9.40 19.29 8.82
C LYS A 187 8.35 20.32 8.35
N SER A 188 8.18 20.45 7.04
CA SER A 188 7.15 21.30 6.42
C SER A 188 5.74 20.84 6.79
N PHE A 189 5.52 19.54 7.02
CA PHE A 189 4.22 18.99 7.40
C PHE A 189 3.80 19.43 8.80
N VAL A 190 4.73 19.48 9.75
CA VAL A 190 4.46 19.99 11.10
C VAL A 190 3.97 21.43 11.05
N GLY A 191 4.60 22.27 10.22
CA GLY A 191 4.15 23.64 9.99
C GLY A 191 2.76 23.71 9.35
N HIS A 192 2.45 22.80 8.42
CA HIS A 192 1.12 22.69 7.84
C HIS A 192 0.05 22.35 8.87
N LEU A 193 0.29 21.34 9.71
CA LEU A 193 -0.63 20.92 10.77
C LEU A 193 -0.88 22.04 11.80
N LEU A 194 0.16 22.76 12.20
CA LEU A 194 0.02 23.93 13.08
C LEU A 194 -0.89 25.01 12.49
N ASN A 195 -0.81 25.25 11.17
CA ASN A 195 -1.70 26.20 10.47
C ASN A 195 -3.16 25.72 10.39
N LEU A 196 -3.40 24.42 10.59
CA LEU A 196 -4.73 23.83 10.74
C LEU A 196 -5.18 23.79 12.22
N GLY A 197 -4.36 24.27 13.16
CA GLY A 197 -4.65 24.24 14.59
C GLY A 197 -4.42 22.87 15.24
N ILE A 198 -3.68 21.98 14.58
CA ILE A 198 -3.40 20.63 15.06
C ILE A 198 -2.10 20.64 15.88
N GLU A 199 -2.19 20.26 17.16
CA GLU A 199 -1.04 20.15 18.06
C GLU A 199 -0.29 18.84 17.85
N CYS A 200 0.78 18.88 17.06
CA CYS A 200 1.58 17.70 16.70
C CYS A 200 2.20 16.98 17.91
N SER A 201 2.43 17.67 19.03
CA SER A 201 3.00 17.07 20.25
C SER A 201 2.07 16.07 20.94
N LYS A 202 0.77 16.07 20.59
CA LYS A 202 -0.23 15.13 21.11
C LYS A 202 -0.38 13.89 20.23
N LEU A 203 0.33 13.82 19.10
CA LEU A 203 0.19 12.76 18.12
C LEU A 203 1.40 11.83 18.15
N THR A 204 1.15 10.54 17.99
CA THR A 204 2.21 9.55 17.78
C THR A 204 2.80 9.68 16.38
N ALA A 205 3.99 9.09 16.17
CA ALA A 205 4.60 9.06 14.84
C ALA A 205 3.68 8.40 13.79
N THR A 206 3.04 7.29 14.15
CA THR A 206 2.06 6.60 13.30
C THR A 206 0.88 7.51 12.97
N GLN A 207 0.29 8.19 13.95
CA GLN A 207 -0.82 9.13 13.67
C GLN A 207 -0.41 10.26 12.72
N LEU A 208 0.83 10.74 12.80
CA LEU A 208 1.35 11.75 11.87
C LEU A 208 1.54 11.19 10.45
N GLN A 209 1.86 9.90 10.30
CA GLN A 209 1.97 9.23 9.00
C GLN A 209 0.59 9.08 8.35
N GLU A 210 -0.39 8.59 9.10
CA GLU A 210 -1.79 8.50 8.66
C GLU A 210 -2.33 9.87 8.23
N LEU A 211 -2.11 10.91 9.06
CA LEU A 211 -2.53 12.27 8.72
C LEU A 211 -1.86 12.80 7.45
N PHE A 212 -0.62 12.40 7.17
CA PHE A 212 0.04 12.78 5.93
C PHE A 212 -0.64 12.10 4.73
N ALA A 213 -0.91 10.81 4.81
CA ALA A 213 -1.61 10.05 3.78
C ALA A 213 -3.02 10.62 3.53
N ASP A 214 -3.76 10.92 4.60
CA ASP A 214 -5.05 11.61 4.52
C ASP A 214 -4.94 13.00 3.90
N THR A 215 -3.90 13.76 4.23
CA THR A 215 -3.66 15.08 3.63
C THR A 215 -3.48 14.98 2.12
N PHE A 216 -2.79 13.95 1.64
CA PHE A 216 -2.65 13.68 0.20
C PHE A 216 -3.98 13.27 -0.44
N MET A 217 -4.72 12.33 0.15
CA MET A 217 -6.04 11.93 -0.32
C MET A 217 -6.99 13.13 -0.40
N LEU A 218 -7.09 13.93 0.66
CA LEU A 218 -7.96 15.11 0.73
C LEU A 218 -7.56 16.20 -0.28
N ALA A 219 -6.26 16.31 -0.60
CA ALA A 219 -5.79 17.21 -1.66
C ALA A 219 -6.34 16.81 -3.04
N VAL A 220 -6.38 15.52 -3.35
CA VAL A 220 -6.96 15.02 -4.60
C VAL A 220 -8.47 15.23 -4.62
N ILE A 221 -9.17 14.86 -3.54
CA ILE A 221 -10.63 15.04 -3.40
C ILE A 221 -11.05 16.51 -3.53
N ASN A 222 -10.24 17.46 -3.04
CA ASN A 222 -10.48 18.88 -3.24
C ASN A 222 -10.60 19.29 -4.72
N LYS A 223 -9.95 18.56 -5.64
CA LYS A 223 -10.01 18.80 -7.09
C LYS A 223 -10.96 17.86 -7.83
N HIS A 224 -11.38 16.79 -7.16
CA HIS A 224 -12.30 15.78 -7.67
C HIS A 224 -13.47 15.57 -6.68
N PRO A 225 -14.32 16.60 -6.47
CA PRO A 225 -15.41 16.53 -5.48
C PRO A 225 -16.44 15.42 -5.77
N GLU A 226 -16.50 14.93 -7.01
CA GLU A 226 -17.30 13.76 -7.41
C GLU A 226 -16.93 12.48 -6.64
N LEU A 227 -15.70 12.38 -6.13
CA LEU A 227 -15.26 11.28 -5.28
C LEU A 227 -15.95 11.27 -3.91
N GLY A 228 -16.58 12.38 -3.51
CA GLY A 228 -17.18 12.56 -2.19
C GLY A 228 -16.11 12.73 -1.10
N VAL A 229 -16.48 13.42 -0.02
CA VAL A 229 -15.57 13.57 1.12
C VAL A 229 -15.76 12.36 2.06
N PRO A 230 -14.70 11.72 2.56
CA PRO A 230 -14.81 10.54 3.43
C PRO A 230 -15.57 10.81 4.72
N GLU A 231 -15.42 12.03 5.28
CA GLU A 231 -16.16 12.48 6.44
C GLU A 231 -16.91 13.79 6.15
N LEU A 232 -18.16 13.87 6.61
CA LEU A 232 -19.07 15.01 6.38
C LEU A 232 -18.58 16.35 6.98
N ASN A 233 -17.52 16.34 7.79
CA ASN A 233 -17.10 17.51 8.58
C ASN A 233 -15.86 18.24 8.03
N PHE A 234 -15.20 17.78 6.96
CA PHE A 234 -14.08 18.54 6.40
C PHE A 234 -14.58 19.80 5.69
N SER A 235 -14.19 20.95 6.22
CA SER A 235 -14.49 22.23 5.58
C SER A 235 -13.76 22.38 4.23
N ALA A 236 -14.36 23.09 3.28
CA ALA A 236 -13.70 23.44 2.00
C ALA A 236 -12.36 24.17 2.22
N LYS A 237 -12.25 24.93 3.32
CA LYS A 237 -10.98 25.59 3.71
C LYS A 237 -9.90 24.56 4.06
N THR A 238 -10.24 23.52 4.80
CA THR A 238 -9.32 22.42 5.15
C THR A 238 -8.84 21.72 3.89
N LEU A 239 -9.76 21.34 3.00
CA LEU A 239 -9.45 20.69 1.72
C LEU A 239 -8.50 21.55 0.85
N ALA A 240 -8.77 22.86 0.76
CA ALA A 240 -7.91 23.79 0.03
C ALA A 240 -6.52 23.94 0.66
N HIS A 241 -6.42 23.90 2.00
CA HIS A 241 -5.14 23.90 2.71
C HIS A 241 -4.32 22.63 2.44
N CYS A 242 -4.95 21.45 2.47
CA CYS A 242 -4.31 20.17 2.13
C CYS A 242 -3.77 20.23 0.69
N TYR A 243 -4.62 20.64 -0.27
CA TYR A 243 -4.21 20.78 -1.67
C TYR A 243 -3.02 21.72 -1.85
N LYS A 244 -3.05 22.89 -1.22
CA LYS A 244 -1.94 23.86 -1.31
C LYS A 244 -0.64 23.28 -0.75
N TYR A 245 -0.71 22.56 0.36
CA TYR A 245 0.47 21.92 0.96
C TYR A 245 1.07 20.86 0.03
N ILE A 246 0.23 19.98 -0.52
CA ILE A 246 0.68 18.92 -1.43
C ILE A 246 1.26 19.52 -2.72
N CYS A 247 0.65 20.55 -3.31
CA CYS A 247 1.26 21.26 -4.45
C CYS A 247 2.67 21.78 -4.10
N THR A 248 2.80 22.48 -2.97
CA THR A 248 4.09 23.03 -2.53
C THR A 248 5.13 21.92 -2.31
N LEU A 249 4.70 20.77 -1.78
CA LEU A 249 5.56 19.61 -1.60
C LEU A 249 6.05 19.07 -2.94
N PHE A 250 5.15 18.83 -3.90
CA PHE A 250 5.51 18.35 -5.23
C PHE A 250 6.37 19.36 -6.01
N ASP A 251 6.15 20.66 -5.84
CA ASP A 251 6.99 21.70 -6.45
C ASP A 251 8.43 21.69 -5.90
N SER A 252 8.61 21.23 -4.65
CA SER A 252 9.93 21.08 -4.04
C SER A 252 10.67 19.79 -4.44
N MET A 253 9.92 18.80 -4.93
CA MET A 253 10.45 17.54 -5.46
C MET A 253 10.98 17.79 -6.88
N ARG A 254 12.32 17.82 -7.00
CA ARG A 254 13.03 18.00 -8.28
C ARG A 254 13.03 16.72 -9.10
#